data_AF-A0A6V7KKK6-F1
#
_entry.id   AF-A0A6V7KKK6-F1
#
_cell.length_a   1.000
_cell.length_b   1.000
_cell.length_c   1.000
_cell.angle_alpha   90.00
_cell.angle_beta   90.00
_cell.angle_gamma   90.00
#
_symmetry.space_group_name_H-M   'P 1'
#
loop_
_entity.id
_entity.type
_entity.pdbx_description
1 polymer ?
#
loop_
_entity_poly.entity_id
_entity_poly.type
_entity_poly.pdbx_seq_one_letter_code
_entity_poly.pdbx_strand_id
1 'polypeptide(L)'
;VWYKCQQWWSTVSQTQQYEIQRVFGKIPNPEEDWWRLPDGPSWTWWILSILPFGPQLQVGILGTTSLEKRLRAIDKTLSHMEKRQLTINSQPTEETTTSNTACSDSDEITSTTATTTISIVHHS
;
A
#
# COMPACT_ATOMS: atom_id res chain seq x y z
N VAL A 1 -0.71 18.13 5.25
CA VAL A 1 -0.14 17.15 4.29
C VAL A 1 1.31 16.83 4.59
N TRP A 2 2.23 17.81 4.66
CA TRP A 2 3.64 17.58 5.01
C TRP A 2 3.85 16.67 6.23
N TYR A 3 3.27 17.01 7.39
CA TYR A 3 3.41 16.20 8.60
C TYR A 3 2.99 14.74 8.41
N LYS A 4 1.91 14.50 7.67
CA LYS A 4 1.43 13.16 7.36
C LYS A 4 2.40 12.39 6.46
N CYS A 5 3.06 13.07 5.52
CA CYS A 5 4.13 12.47 4.72
C CYS A 5 5.29 12.05 5.62
N GLN A 6 5.67 12.90 6.59
CA GLN A 6 6.74 12.60 7.54
C GLN A 6 6.38 11.44 8.47
N GLN A 7 5.12 11.39 8.95
CA GLN A 7 4.61 10.26 9.72
C GLN A 7 4.67 8.96 8.91
N TRP A 8 4.13 8.96 7.69
CA TRP A 8 4.22 7.81 6.80
C TRP A 8 5.67 7.40 6.55
N TRP A 9 6.58 8.35 6.30
CA TRP A 9 8.00 8.06 6.08
C TRP A 9 8.62 7.32 7.27
N SER A 10 8.26 7.70 8.51
CA SER A 10 8.71 7.00 9.71
C SER A 10 8.19 5.56 9.84
N THR A 11 7.08 5.22 9.16
CA THR A 11 6.56 3.84 9.09
C THR A 11 7.26 2.96 8.04
N VAL A 12 7.99 3.57 7.08
CA VAL A 12 8.74 2.85 6.06
C VAL A 12 9.97 2.19 6.71
N SER A 13 10.26 0.93 6.38
CA SER A 13 11.40 0.23 6.99
C SER A 13 12.74 0.89 6.63
N GLN A 14 13.75 0.76 7.48
CA GLN A 14 15.05 1.42 7.28
C GLN A 14 15.71 1.03 5.95
N THR A 15 15.58 -0.23 5.53
CA THR A 15 16.08 -0.72 4.24
C THR A 15 15.38 -0.04 3.07
N GLN A 16 14.05 0.08 3.12
CA GLN A 16 13.29 0.78 2.09
C GLN A 16 13.61 2.28 2.07
N GLN A 17 13.75 2.92 3.24
CA GLN A 17 14.15 4.31 3.33
C GLN A 17 15.51 4.55 2.67
N TYR A 18 16.49 3.67 2.92
CA TYR A 18 17.82 3.76 2.31
C TYR A 18 17.76 3.66 0.78
N GLU A 19 17.04 2.67 0.26
CA GLU A 19 16.91 2.47 -1.19
C GLU A 19 16.21 3.65 -1.87
N ILE A 20 15.14 4.16 -1.25
CA ILE A 20 14.44 5.35 -1.73
C ILE A 20 15.37 6.56 -1.70
N GLN A 21 16.11 6.78 -0.61
CA GLN A 21 17.06 7.89 -0.51
C GLN A 21 18.22 7.79 -1.49
N ARG A 22 18.67 6.57 -1.82
CA ARG A 22 19.72 6.35 -2.82
C ARG A 22 19.30 6.80 -4.20
N VAL A 23 18.03 6.60 -4.57
CA VAL A 23 17.49 6.92 -5.90
C VAL A 23 16.92 8.33 -5.98
N PHE A 24 16.13 8.75 -4.98
CA PHE A 24 15.38 10.01 -4.97
C PHE A 24 16.00 11.10 -4.08
N GLY A 25 17.06 10.78 -3.33
CA GLY A 25 17.65 11.68 -2.36
C GLY A 25 16.87 11.77 -1.05
N LYS A 26 17.36 12.62 -0.13
CA LYS A 26 16.73 12.86 1.17
C LYS A 26 15.42 13.64 1.01
N ILE A 27 14.48 13.43 1.94
CA ILE A 27 13.25 14.21 2.00
C ILE A 27 13.59 15.70 2.24
N PRO A 28 13.10 16.64 1.39
CA PRO A 28 13.32 18.06 1.59
C PRO A 28 12.62 18.58 2.85
N ASN A 29 13.18 19.60 3.50
CA ASN A 29 12.50 20.29 4.60
C ASN A 29 11.23 21.02 4.13
N PRO A 30 10.26 21.30 5.03
CA PRO A 30 9.11 22.11 4.68
C PRO A 30 9.56 23.54 4.36
N GLU A 31 9.12 24.06 3.22
CA GLU A 31 9.39 25.43 2.78
C GLU A 31 8.34 26.39 3.35
N GLU A 32 8.74 27.61 3.72
CA GLU A 32 7.80 28.67 4.12
C GLU A 32 7.03 29.21 2.91
N ASP A 33 5.82 29.74 3.13
CA ASP A 33 4.97 30.31 2.08
C ASP A 33 4.77 29.41 0.84
N TRP A 34 4.88 28.09 1.01
CA TRP A 34 4.88 27.12 -0.09
C TRP A 34 3.61 27.17 -0.97
N TRP A 35 2.51 27.70 -0.44
CA TRP A 35 1.27 27.92 -1.18
C TRP A 35 1.37 29.01 -2.26
N ARG A 36 2.41 29.86 -2.21
CA ARG A 36 2.70 30.88 -3.22
C ARG A 36 3.59 30.36 -4.35
N LEU A 37 4.22 29.21 -4.16
CA LEU A 37 5.10 28.62 -5.16
C LEU A 37 4.26 28.08 -6.32
N PRO A 38 4.48 28.52 -7.57
CA PRO A 38 3.68 28.10 -8.72
C PRO A 38 3.75 26.60 -8.94
N ASP A 39 4.92 26.00 -8.73
CA ASP A 39 5.15 24.56 -8.87
C ASP A 39 4.90 23.78 -7.59
N GLY A 40 4.60 24.48 -6.49
CA GLY A 40 4.56 23.93 -5.14
C GLY A 40 5.95 23.64 -4.57
N PRO A 41 6.01 23.24 -3.29
CA PRO A 41 7.27 22.99 -2.61
C PRO A 41 7.94 21.69 -3.07
N SER A 42 9.26 21.63 -2.94
CA SER A 42 10.11 20.52 -3.36
C SER A 42 9.68 19.18 -2.76
N TRP A 43 9.25 19.18 -1.49
CA TRP A 43 8.79 17.97 -0.83
C TRP A 43 7.55 17.35 -1.48
N THR A 44 6.70 18.16 -2.14
CA THR A 44 5.52 17.67 -2.85
C THR A 44 5.94 16.81 -4.04
N TRP A 45 6.94 17.24 -4.80
CA TRP A 45 7.46 16.47 -5.94
C TRP A 45 8.20 15.21 -5.51
N TRP A 46 8.96 15.32 -4.41
CA TRP A 46 9.67 14.18 -3.84
C TRP A 46 8.69 13.07 -3.43
N ILE A 47 7.67 13.38 -2.63
CA ILE A 47 6.69 12.37 -2.17
C ILE A 47 5.87 11.81 -3.34
N LEU A 48 5.59 12.64 -4.36
CA LEU A 48 4.90 12.23 -5.58
C LEU A 48 5.69 11.21 -6.42
N SER A 49 7.00 11.17 -6.26
CA SER A 49 7.84 10.24 -7.01
C SER A 49 7.90 8.85 -6.35
N ILE A 50 7.51 8.76 -5.08
CA ILE A 50 7.72 7.57 -4.24
C ILE A 50 6.41 6.88 -3.90
N LEU A 51 5.32 7.64 -3.77
CA LEU A 51 4.03 7.04 -3.44
C LEU A 51 3.51 6.16 -4.59
N PRO A 52 2.94 4.99 -4.28
CA PRO A 52 2.37 4.10 -5.28
C PRO A 52 1.00 4.63 -5.73
N PHE A 53 1.00 5.57 -6.67
CA PHE A 53 -0.23 6.04 -7.31
C PHE A 53 -0.78 4.96 -8.23
N GLY A 54 -2.11 4.85 -8.32
CA GLY A 54 -2.73 4.07 -9.40
C GLY A 54 -2.32 4.66 -10.77
N PRO A 55 -2.11 3.86 -11.83
CA PRO A 55 -1.59 4.34 -13.10
C PRO A 55 -2.39 5.53 -13.70
N GLN A 56 -3.71 5.46 -13.62
CA GLN A 56 -4.61 6.53 -14.10
C GLN A 56 -4.48 7.81 -13.26
N LEU A 57 -4.30 7.64 -11.95
CA LEU A 57 -4.14 8.76 -11.02
C LEU A 57 -2.78 9.44 -11.22
N GLN A 58 -1.72 8.67 -11.48
CA GLN A 58 -0.39 9.22 -11.75
C GLN A 58 -0.40 10.13 -12.99
N VAL A 59 -1.02 9.68 -14.09
CA VAL A 59 -1.17 10.51 -15.29
C VAL A 59 -1.99 11.78 -14.99
N GLY A 60 -3.11 11.65 -14.27
CA GLY A 60 -3.94 12.79 -13.92
C GLY A 60 -3.26 13.81 -12.99
N ILE A 61 -2.45 13.34 -12.04
CA ILE A 61 -1.70 14.19 -11.12
C ILE A 61 -0.52 14.87 -11.83
N LEU A 62 0.23 14.14 -12.66
CA LEU A 62 1.38 14.70 -13.38
C LEU A 62 0.94 15.69 -14.47
N GLY A 63 -0.26 15.49 -15.04
CA GLY A 63 -0.83 16.39 -16.03
C GLY A 63 -1.55 17.63 -15.47
N THR A 64 -1.73 17.76 -14.16
CA THR A 64 -2.37 18.95 -13.55
C THR A 64 -1.36 19.98 -13.09
N THR A 65 -1.61 21.26 -13.39
CA THR A 65 -0.85 22.39 -12.85
C THR A 65 -1.30 22.82 -11.46
N SER A 66 -2.49 22.38 -11.01
CA SER A 66 -3.03 22.73 -9.70
C SER A 66 -2.31 21.99 -8.55
N LEU A 67 -1.62 22.76 -7.69
CA LEU A 67 -1.00 22.27 -6.46
C LEU A 67 -2.04 21.64 -5.52
N GLU A 68 -3.22 22.25 -5.38
CA GLU A 68 -4.28 21.73 -4.53
C GLU A 68 -4.70 20.31 -4.93
N LYS A 69 -4.87 20.04 -6.23
CA LYS A 69 -5.21 18.70 -6.73
C LYS A 69 -4.11 17.69 -6.40
N ARG A 70 -2.84 18.07 -6.58
CA ARG A 70 -1.68 17.22 -6.25
C ARG A 70 -1.66 16.89 -4.76
N LEU A 71 -1.83 17.89 -3.88
CA LEU A 71 -1.86 17.71 -2.43
C LEU A 71 -3.03 16.85 -1.95
N ARG A 72 -4.22 17.03 -2.53
CA ARG A 72 -5.39 16.19 -2.22
C ARG A 72 -5.16 14.73 -2.58
N ALA A 73 -4.50 14.47 -3.70
CA ALA A 73 -4.21 13.10 -4.11
C ALA A 73 -3.17 12.45 -3.19
N ILE A 74 -2.10 13.16 -2.82
CA ILE A 74 -1.12 12.72 -1.82
C ILE A 74 -1.83 12.37 -0.50
N ASP A 75 -2.66 13.28 0.02
CA ASP A 75 -3.35 13.07 1.29
C ASP A 75 -4.27 11.83 1.27
N LYS A 76 -5.03 11.64 0.18
CA LYS A 76 -5.87 10.46 -0.03
C LYS A 76 -5.06 9.17 -0.07
N THR A 77 -3.96 9.15 -0.82
CA THR A 77 -3.08 7.98 -0.91
C THR A 77 -2.51 7.62 0.46
N LEU A 78 -2.00 8.60 1.21
CA LEU A 78 -1.49 8.39 2.56
C LEU A 78 -2.57 7.87 3.52
N SER A 79 -3.79 8.45 3.49
CA SER A 79 -4.93 7.96 4.28
C SER A 79 -5.25 6.49 3.97
N HIS A 80 -5.23 6.11 2.68
CA HIS A 80 -5.54 4.75 2.26
C HIS A 80 -4.48 3.77 2.72
N MET A 81 -3.20 4.16 2.68
CA MET A 81 -2.10 3.33 3.16
C MET A 81 -2.17 3.12 4.67
N GLU A 82 -2.44 4.18 5.44
CA GLU A 82 -2.62 4.11 6.90
C GLU A 82 -3.76 3.17 7.30
N LYS A 83 -4.94 3.30 6.65
CA LYS A 83 -6.09 2.40 6.90
C LYS A 83 -5.78 0.94 6.63
N ARG A 84 -5.03 0.63 5.57
CA ARG A 84 -4.65 -0.75 5.24
C ARG A 84 -3.73 -1.38 6.30
N GLN A 85 -2.90 -0.59 6.98
CA GLN A 85 -2.08 -1.12 8.08
C GLN A 85 -2.94 -1.48 9.30
N LEU A 86 -4.02 -0.73 9.56
CA LEU A 86 -4.94 -1.00 10.67
C LEU A 86 -5.83 -2.21 10.43
N THR A 87 -6.21 -2.49 9.18
CA THR A 87 -7.05 -3.65 8.83
C THR A 87 -6.30 -4.99 8.89
N ILE A 88 -4.97 -4.99 8.79
CA ILE A 88 -4.15 -6.22 8.85
C ILE A 88 -3.94 -6.72 10.29
N ASN A 89 -4.05 -5.83 11.29
CA ASN A 89 -3.84 -6.19 12.70
C ASN A 89 -5.12 -6.58 13.46
N SER A 90 -6.27 -6.67 12.79
CA SER A 90 -7.54 -7.07 13.41
C SER A 90 -8.01 -8.43 12.88
N GLN A 91 -7.18 -9.46 13.04
CA GLN A 91 -7.63 -10.85 13.03
C GLN A 91 -8.02 -11.22 14.47
N PRO A 92 -9.27 -11.62 14.76
CA PRO A 92 -9.57 -12.33 15.99
C PRO A 92 -8.80 -13.66 15.95
N THR A 93 -7.79 -13.78 16.82
CA THR A 93 -7.24 -15.06 17.24
C THR A 93 -8.28 -15.78 18.08
N GLU A 94 -8.97 -16.76 17.50
CA GLU A 94 -9.55 -17.87 18.27
C GLU A 94 -8.74 -19.13 17.98
N GLU A 95 -7.64 -19.28 18.71
CA GLU A 95 -7.22 -20.57 19.20
C GLU A 95 -7.46 -20.55 20.71
N THR A 96 -8.09 -21.58 21.29
CA THR A 96 -7.46 -22.46 22.29
C THR A 96 -8.44 -23.56 22.72
N THR A 97 -7.89 -24.77 22.88
CA THR A 97 -8.25 -25.78 23.90
C THR A 97 -9.18 -26.90 23.49
N THR A 98 -8.55 -27.99 23.06
CA THR A 98 -8.74 -29.37 23.55
C THR A 98 -9.91 -29.60 24.52
N SER A 99 -10.88 -30.39 24.09
CA SER A 99 -11.70 -31.23 24.95
C SER A 99 -12.16 -32.45 24.16
N ASN A 100 -11.64 -33.62 24.53
CA ASN A 100 -12.14 -34.91 24.07
C ASN A 100 -13.56 -35.12 24.62
N THR A 101 -14.51 -35.58 23.80
CA THR A 101 -15.50 -36.63 24.14
C THR A 101 -16.15 -37.14 22.85
N ALA A 102 -16.26 -38.45 22.74
CA ALA A 102 -16.79 -39.23 21.62
C ALA A 102 -18.31 -39.06 21.39
N CYS A 103 -18.79 -39.30 20.17
CA CYS A 103 -19.67 -40.43 19.82
C CYS A 103 -20.14 -40.38 18.35
N SER A 104 -20.37 -41.58 17.82
CA SER A 104 -20.74 -42.01 16.46
C SER A 104 -22.01 -41.36 15.89
N ASP A 105 -22.12 -41.27 14.56
CA ASP A 105 -22.99 -42.15 13.75
C ASP A 105 -22.68 -41.97 12.25
N SER A 106 -23.14 -42.93 11.46
CA SER A 106 -22.85 -43.19 10.05
C SER A 106 -23.58 -42.23 9.12
N ASP A 107 -23.03 -41.97 7.93
CA ASP A 107 -23.74 -42.26 6.67
C ASP A 107 -22.84 -42.05 5.44
N GLU A 108 -22.88 -43.09 4.60
CA GLU A 108 -22.71 -43.19 3.14
C GLU A 108 -23.07 -41.86 2.42
N ILE A 109 -22.50 -41.38 1.32
CA ILE A 109 -22.45 -41.96 -0.05
C ILE A 109 -21.53 -41.09 -0.93
N THR A 110 -20.65 -41.73 -1.71
CA THR A 110 -20.21 -41.39 -3.10
C THR A 110 -19.77 -39.96 -3.51
N SER A 111 -18.51 -39.89 -3.99
CA SER A 111 -18.12 -39.57 -5.39
C SER A 111 -17.12 -38.42 -5.63
N THR A 112 -16.00 -38.85 -6.22
CA THR A 112 -15.25 -38.23 -7.33
C THR A 112 -14.20 -37.17 -7.00
N THR A 113 -12.97 -37.66 -6.90
CA THR A 113 -11.72 -36.95 -7.17
C THR A 113 -11.63 -36.50 -8.62
N ALA A 114 -11.22 -35.25 -8.85
CA ALA A 114 -10.72 -34.80 -10.15
C ALA A 114 -9.55 -33.83 -9.95
N THR A 115 -8.37 -34.41 -9.70
CA THR A 115 -7.07 -33.76 -9.91
C THR A 115 -6.87 -33.59 -11.41
N THR A 116 -6.93 -32.37 -11.93
CA THR A 116 -6.56 -32.08 -13.33
C THR A 116 -5.19 -31.43 -13.36
N THR A 117 -4.24 -32.18 -13.89
CA THR A 117 -2.82 -31.87 -14.04
C THR A 117 -2.53 -31.55 -15.52
N ILE A 118 -1.95 -30.36 -15.75
CA ILE A 118 -0.95 -29.95 -16.76
C ILE A 118 -1.29 -30.07 -18.28
N SER A 119 -1.00 -28.98 -19.03
CA SER A 119 -0.08 -28.99 -20.18
C SER A 119 0.30 -27.58 -20.64
N ILE A 120 1.59 -27.26 -20.52
CA ILE A 120 2.26 -26.09 -21.13
C ILE A 120 2.74 -26.55 -22.51
N VAL A 121 2.29 -25.91 -23.58
CA VAL A 121 2.81 -26.10 -24.94
C VAL A 121 3.86 -25.04 -25.24
N HIS A 122 5.10 -25.47 -25.40
CA HIS A 122 6.22 -24.69 -25.93
C HIS A 122 6.25 -24.90 -27.45
N HIS A 123 6.18 -23.83 -28.24
CA HIS A 123 6.36 -23.87 -29.69
C HIS A 123 7.72 -23.26 -30.04
N SER A 124 8.45 -24.02 -30.87
CA SER A 124 9.78 -23.76 -31.40
C SER A 124 9.82 -22.59 -32.39
#